data_AF-A0A3N9UUJ4-F1
#
_entry.id   AF-A0A3N9UUJ4-F1
#
_cell.length_a   1.000
_cell.length_b   1.000
_cell.length_c   1.000
_cell.angle_alpha   90.00
_cell.angle_beta   90.00
_cell.angle_gamma   90.00
#
_symmetry.space_group_name_H-M   'P 1'
#
loop_
_entity.id
_entity.type
_entity.pdbx_description
1 polymer ?
#
loop_
_entity_poly.entity_id
_entity_poly.type
_entity_poly.pdbx_seq_one_letter_code
_entity_poly.pdbx_strand_id
1 'polypeptide(L)'
;SLGMLPELDGDKAPTAELKQYPDQPVTREDKTSAGLSSQRSQKTAFIAGKPGTYTLPAIEIPWWNTVTDTMEVARLPAQTLTALLTTQTAAPEHEPPPVPKPQSDGADKLAESAAARSTPDQERDPLWFWLALLFGAGWLLTALAWWWQFRRLRRPQPAVSTESTASVTEPRLIKALEKACMANDADAARKALERWVAFRWPQSSTVDALEARLGGIIGPELRELNRSLYAPSGAIWQGLPLWQGFKRYLDGESARHNGRVDPPEALEPLHRL
;
A
#
# COMPACT_ATOMS: atom_id res chain seq x y z
N SER A 1 -3.72 6.62 2.46
CA SER A 1 -3.46 8.07 2.31
C SER A 1 -1.96 8.20 2.19
N LEU A 2 -1.43 8.56 1.02
CA LEU A 2 -0.01 8.89 0.89
C LEU A 2 0.25 10.13 1.75
N GLY A 3 1.39 10.19 2.43
CA GLY A 3 1.84 11.44 3.06
C GLY A 3 2.09 12.47 1.95
N MET A 4 1.18 13.43 1.79
CA MET A 4 1.36 14.53 0.85
C MET A 4 2.38 15.50 1.44
N LEU A 5 3.66 15.29 1.14
CA LEU A 5 4.68 16.27 1.47
C LEU A 5 4.61 17.42 0.45
N PRO A 6 4.63 18.69 0.90
CA PRO A 6 4.66 19.84 0.00
C PRO A 6 5.80 19.71 -1.01
N GLU A 7 5.53 20.06 -2.27
CA GLU A 7 6.59 20.19 -3.26
C GLU A 7 7.44 21.42 -2.90
N LEU A 8 8.75 21.24 -2.92
CA LEU A 8 9.68 22.35 -2.79
C LEU A 8 9.82 22.94 -4.18
N ASP A 9 9.34 24.17 -4.38
CA ASP A 9 9.53 24.97 -5.60
C ASP A 9 11.03 25.31 -5.75
N GLY A 10 11.82 24.30 -6.14
CA GLY A 10 13.24 24.43 -6.42
C GLY A 10 13.53 25.02 -7.79
N ASP A 11 12.55 25.12 -8.70
CA ASP A 11 12.81 25.36 -10.12
C ASP A 11 12.98 26.83 -10.53
N LYS A 12 12.98 27.77 -9.58
CA LYS A 12 13.36 29.16 -9.87
C LYS A 12 14.88 29.30 -9.80
N ALA A 13 15.55 28.97 -10.90
CA ALA A 13 16.96 29.30 -11.10
C ALA A 13 17.17 30.80 -10.76
N PRO A 14 18.02 31.14 -9.78
CA PRO A 14 18.06 32.49 -9.23
C PRO A 14 18.67 33.52 -10.18
N THR A 15 19.24 33.10 -11.31
CA THR A 15 19.73 33.97 -12.41
C THR A 15 20.16 33.08 -13.59
N ALA A 16 20.18 33.60 -14.82
CA ALA A 16 20.62 32.87 -16.02
C ALA A 16 22.08 32.35 -15.95
N GLU A 17 22.86 32.78 -14.96
CA GLU A 17 24.28 32.46 -14.78
C GLU A 17 24.56 31.45 -13.65
N LEU A 18 23.56 31.07 -12.85
CA LEU A 18 23.66 30.00 -11.85
C LEU A 18 22.77 28.82 -12.28
N LYS A 19 23.39 27.79 -12.85
CA LYS A 19 22.66 26.60 -13.28
C LYS A 19 22.36 25.72 -12.08
N GLN A 20 21.11 25.28 -11.99
CA GLN A 20 20.63 24.43 -10.92
C GLN A 20 20.30 23.04 -11.45
N TYR A 21 20.79 22.02 -10.77
CA TYR A 21 20.58 20.62 -11.11
C TYR A 21 20.01 19.90 -9.88
N PRO A 22 18.66 19.78 -9.79
CA PRO A 22 18.04 18.99 -8.74
C PRO A 22 18.34 17.50 -8.98
N ASP A 23 18.71 16.81 -7.91
CA ASP A 23 18.82 15.35 -7.89
C ASP A 23 17.44 14.72 -7.62
N GLN A 24 17.31 13.42 -7.86
CA GLN A 24 16.06 12.70 -7.57
C GLN A 24 15.73 12.77 -6.07
N PRO A 25 14.50 13.16 -5.69
CA PRO A 25 14.10 13.18 -4.30
C PRO A 25 14.03 11.75 -3.74
N VAL A 26 14.60 11.56 -2.56
CA VAL A 26 14.52 10.30 -1.80
C VAL A 26 13.41 10.42 -0.78
N THR A 27 12.37 9.59 -0.91
CA THR A 27 11.27 9.51 0.05
C THR A 27 11.41 8.26 0.91
N ARG A 28 11.21 8.40 2.23
CA ARG A 28 11.11 7.31 3.19
C ARG A 28 9.76 7.37 3.89
N GLU A 29 9.13 6.23 4.05
CA GLU A 29 7.91 6.09 4.82
C GLU A 29 8.13 5.04 5.90
N ASP A 30 8.02 5.46 7.15
CA ASP A 30 8.20 4.61 8.32
C ASP A 30 6.86 4.48 9.04
N LYS A 31 6.40 3.24 9.19
CA LYS A 31 5.18 2.93 9.94
C LYS A 31 5.57 2.68 11.40
N THR A 32 5.27 3.64 12.26
CA THR A 32 5.54 3.57 13.70
C THR A 32 4.26 3.27 14.48
N SER A 33 4.38 2.88 15.75
CA SER A 33 3.23 2.65 16.64
C SER A 33 2.35 3.89 16.84
N ALA A 34 2.91 5.08 16.59
CA ALA A 34 2.22 6.37 16.67
C ALA A 34 1.55 6.79 15.34
N GLY A 35 1.80 6.10 14.23
CA GLY A 35 1.23 6.44 12.92
C GLY A 35 2.18 6.23 11.74
N LEU A 36 1.89 6.93 10.63
CA LEU A 36 2.72 6.95 9.43
C LEU A 36 3.60 8.21 9.44
N SER A 37 4.92 8.03 9.42
CA SER A 37 5.88 9.13 9.24
C SER A 37 6.42 9.08 7.82
N SER A 38 6.36 10.20 7.09
CA SER A 38 6.89 10.32 5.74
C SER A 38 7.97 11.41 5.72
N GLN A 39 9.15 11.09 5.20
CA GLN A 39 10.29 12.00 5.06
C GLN A 39 10.70 12.09 3.59
N ARG A 40 10.89 13.29 3.06
CA ARG A 40 11.46 13.54 1.72
C ARG A 40 12.76 14.31 1.86
N SER A 41 13.81 13.85 1.18
CA SER A 41 15.10 14.53 1.07
C SER A 41 15.38 14.83 -0.40
N GLN A 42 15.74 16.07 -0.71
CA GLN A 42 16.07 16.50 -2.07
C GLN A 42 17.40 17.24 -2.04
N LYS A 43 18.33 16.81 -2.89
CA LYS A 43 19.63 17.46 -3.07
C LYS A 43 19.61 18.29 -4.34
N THR A 44 20.31 19.41 -4.34
CA THR A 44 20.40 20.28 -5.51
C THR A 44 21.83 20.77 -5.65
N ALA A 45 22.40 20.61 -6.84
CA ALA A 45 23.71 21.13 -7.18
C ALA A 45 23.57 22.48 -7.91
N PHE A 46 24.42 23.44 -7.55
CA PHE A 46 24.49 24.75 -8.18
C PHE A 46 25.85 24.91 -8.87
N ILE A 47 25.85 25.30 -10.14
CA ILE A 47 27.05 25.53 -10.94
C ILE A 47 27.05 26.98 -11.41
N ALA A 48 28.00 27.77 -10.90
CA ALA A 48 28.22 29.14 -11.32
C ALA A 48 28.97 29.17 -12.66
N GLY A 49 28.40 29.83 -13.66
CA GLY A 49 29.04 30.01 -14.97
C GLY A 49 30.11 31.10 -15.00
N LYS A 50 30.13 32.00 -14.02
CA LYS A 50 31.08 33.11 -13.90
C LYS A 50 31.50 33.30 -12.44
N PRO A 51 32.70 33.84 -12.19
CA PRO A 51 33.04 34.33 -10.86
C PRO A 51 32.11 35.49 -10.49
N GLY A 52 31.64 35.53 -9.25
CA GLY A 52 30.67 36.52 -8.83
C GLY A 52 29.95 36.14 -7.54
N THR A 53 29.06 37.02 -7.10
CA THR A 53 28.22 36.79 -5.92
C THR A 53 26.81 36.42 -6.38
N TYR A 54 26.29 35.30 -5.87
CA TYR A 54 24.97 34.76 -6.18
C TYR A 54 24.14 34.70 -4.90
N THR A 55 22.90 35.15 -4.96
CA THR A 55 21.98 35.10 -3.82
C THR A 55 20.89 34.07 -4.08
N LEU A 56 20.86 33.04 -3.24
CA LEU A 56 19.75 32.09 -3.17
C LEU A 56 18.58 32.73 -2.41
N PRO A 57 17.35 32.67 -2.94
CA PRO A 57 16.19 33.25 -2.28
C PRO A 57 15.86 32.51 -0.98
N ALA A 58 15.14 33.19 -0.08
CA ALA A 58 14.55 32.53 1.07
C ALA A 58 13.46 31.54 0.63
N ILE A 59 13.34 30.41 1.33
CA ILE A 59 12.31 29.39 1.10
C ILE A 59 11.38 29.39 2.30
N GLU A 60 10.07 29.42 2.06
CA GLU A 60 9.03 29.39 3.10
C GLU A 60 8.04 28.28 2.80
N ILE A 61 7.78 27.44 3.80
CA ILE A 61 6.90 26.28 3.66
C ILE A 61 5.83 26.38 4.76
N PRO A 62 4.57 26.65 4.43
CA PRO A 62 3.48 26.56 5.39
C PRO A 62 3.23 25.08 5.75
N TRP A 63 3.10 24.79 7.03
CA TRP A 63 2.89 23.43 7.53
C TRP A 63 2.00 23.43 8.78
N TRP A 64 1.21 22.35 8.94
CA TRP A 64 0.34 22.21 10.11
C TRP A 64 1.13 21.59 11.25
N ASN A 65 1.27 22.32 12.35
CA ASN A 65 1.93 21.81 13.54
C ASN A 65 0.92 21.03 14.39
N THR A 66 1.11 19.71 14.47
CA THR A 66 0.21 18.82 15.23
C THR A 66 0.38 18.93 16.75
N VAL A 67 1.41 19.60 17.25
CA VAL A 67 1.64 19.86 18.68
C VAL A 67 0.90 21.13 19.12
N THR A 68 0.96 22.18 18.31
CA THR A 68 0.31 23.47 18.60
C THR A 68 -1.09 23.58 17.99
N ASP A 69 -1.47 22.64 17.12
CA ASP A 69 -2.72 22.59 16.33
C ASP A 69 -3.00 23.87 15.55
N THR A 70 -1.94 24.45 14.97
CA THR A 70 -2.02 25.70 14.21
C THR A 70 -1.20 25.63 12.92
N MET A 71 -1.50 26.53 12.00
CA MET A 71 -0.73 26.73 10.77
C MET A 71 0.52 27.54 11.08
N GLU A 72 1.69 26.96 10.87
CA GLU A 72 2.99 27.59 11.06
C GLU A 72 3.78 27.64 9.75
N VAL A 73 4.87 28.42 9.71
CA VAL A 73 5.72 28.56 8.52
C VAL A 73 7.16 28.21 8.87
N ALA A 74 7.71 27.22 8.18
CA ALA A 74 9.14 26.92 8.23
C ALA A 74 9.86 27.82 7.22
N ARG A 75 10.82 28.63 7.68
CA ARG A 75 11.58 29.55 6.83
C ARG A 75 13.07 29.16 6.79
N LEU A 76 13.59 29.01 5.59
CA LEU A 76 15.02 28.97 5.31
C LEU A 76 15.44 30.35 4.76
N PRO A 77 16.35 31.08 5.43
CA PRO A 77 16.73 32.42 5.00
C PRO A 77 17.52 32.39 3.68
N ALA A 78 17.52 33.53 2.98
CA ALA A 78 18.32 33.73 1.79
C ALA A 78 19.82 33.52 2.09
N GLN A 79 20.53 32.88 1.17
CA GLN A 79 21.96 32.55 1.33
C GLN A 79 22.77 33.19 0.22
N THR A 80 23.88 33.82 0.57
CA THR A 80 24.78 34.44 -0.41
C THR A 80 25.98 33.53 -0.63
N LEU A 81 26.24 33.19 -1.89
CA LEU A 81 27.35 32.34 -2.33
C LEU A 81 28.32 33.18 -3.17
N THR A 82 29.62 33.08 -2.89
CA THR A 82 30.66 33.74 -3.68
C THR A 82 31.42 32.71 -4.49
N ALA A 83 31.30 32.76 -5.81
CA ALA A 83 32.08 31.94 -6.73
C ALA A 83 33.39 32.65 -7.05
N LEU A 84 34.51 32.05 -6.65
CA LEU A 84 35.85 32.53 -6.98
C LEU A 84 36.35 31.81 -8.23
N LEU A 85 37.16 32.51 -9.03
CA LEU A 85 37.83 31.92 -10.18
C LEU A 85 38.92 30.98 -9.66
N THR A 86 38.70 29.66 -9.72
CA THR A 86 39.78 28.71 -9.55
C THR A 86 40.43 28.52 -10.92
N THR A 87 41.67 28.97 -11.08
CA THR A 87 42.58 28.35 -12.05
C THR A 87 42.95 26.98 -11.48
N GLN A 88 42.00 26.05 -11.45
CA GLN A 88 42.32 24.64 -11.32
C GLN A 88 42.53 24.10 -12.72
N THR A 89 43.81 23.95 -13.04
CA THR A 89 44.36 22.82 -13.79
C THR A 89 43.37 21.66 -13.81
N ALA A 90 43.09 21.17 -15.02
CA ALA A 90 42.31 19.97 -15.27
C ALA A 90 42.51 18.93 -14.17
N ALA A 91 41.40 18.40 -13.65
CA ALA A 91 41.41 17.16 -12.90
C ALA A 91 42.28 16.14 -13.66
N PRO A 92 43.19 15.40 -13.00
CA PRO A 92 44.04 14.46 -13.69
C PRO A 92 43.14 13.40 -14.33
N GLU A 93 43.18 13.39 -15.66
CA GLU A 93 42.67 12.32 -16.48
C GLU A 93 43.33 11.03 -16.00
N HIS A 94 42.51 10.06 -15.63
CA HIS A 94 42.96 8.79 -15.10
C HIS A 94 43.65 8.03 -16.23
N GLU A 95 44.98 8.11 -16.28
CA GLU A 95 45.83 7.36 -17.20
C GLU A 95 45.74 5.86 -16.84
N PRO A 96 45.34 4.97 -17.78
CA PRO A 96 45.34 3.53 -17.54
C PRO A 96 46.78 3.00 -17.45
N PRO A 97 47.09 2.06 -16.55
CA PRO A 97 48.44 1.52 -16.39
C PRO A 97 48.89 0.76 -17.65
N PRO A 98 50.21 0.75 -17.97
CA PRO A 98 50.71 0.13 -19.19
C PRO A 98 50.63 -1.40 -19.13
N VAL A 99 50.12 -1.98 -20.20
CA VAL A 99 50.07 -3.42 -20.47
C VAL A 99 51.46 -3.89 -20.90
N PRO A 100 52.10 -4.89 -20.26
CA PRO A 100 53.34 -5.47 -20.76
C PRO A 100 53.08 -6.29 -22.02
N LYS A 101 53.90 -6.07 -23.06
CA LYS A 101 53.91 -6.84 -24.31
C LYS A 101 54.28 -8.31 -24.03
N PRO A 102 53.60 -9.31 -24.62
CA PRO A 102 54.11 -10.67 -24.63
C PRO A 102 55.18 -10.83 -25.70
N GLN A 103 56.42 -11.13 -25.28
CA GLN A 103 57.44 -11.71 -26.14
C GLN A 103 57.07 -13.17 -26.41
N SER A 104 56.99 -13.52 -27.68
CA SER A 104 56.89 -14.89 -28.18
C SER A 104 58.31 -15.37 -28.48
N ASP A 105 58.72 -16.48 -27.87
CA ASP A 105 59.74 -17.35 -28.44
C ASP A 105 59.60 -18.77 -27.87
N GLY A 106 59.57 -19.74 -28.79
CA GLY A 106 60.22 -21.04 -28.62
C GLY A 106 59.43 -22.17 -27.95
N ALA A 107 58.85 -23.04 -28.78
CA ALA A 107 58.36 -24.36 -28.41
C ALA A 107 59.50 -25.38 -28.14
N ASP A 108 59.16 -26.35 -27.29
CA ASP A 108 59.64 -27.75 -27.24
C ASP A 108 61.12 -28.07 -26.89
N LYS A 109 61.36 -28.54 -25.66
CA LYS A 109 61.52 -29.99 -25.34
C LYS A 109 62.01 -30.26 -23.91
N LEU A 110 61.19 -31.05 -23.18
CA LEU A 110 61.51 -32.21 -22.33
C LEU A 110 62.90 -32.27 -21.63
N ALA A 111 62.91 -32.21 -20.28
CA ALA A 111 63.04 -33.41 -19.43
C ALA A 111 63.28 -33.06 -17.93
N GLU A 112 62.69 -33.90 -17.08
CA GLU A 112 63.12 -34.29 -15.73
C GLU A 112 63.04 -33.30 -14.53
N SER A 113 62.03 -33.57 -13.68
CA SER A 113 62.23 -34.01 -12.28
C SER A 113 61.54 -33.18 -11.19
N ALA A 114 60.46 -33.78 -10.68
CA ALA A 114 60.08 -33.89 -9.28
C ALA A 114 59.88 -32.62 -8.43
N ALA A 115 58.61 -32.30 -8.16
CA ALA A 115 58.08 -32.41 -6.79
C ALA A 115 56.56 -32.33 -6.81
N ALA A 116 55.93 -33.37 -6.27
CA ALA A 116 54.50 -33.50 -6.07
C ALA A 116 53.93 -32.31 -5.27
N ARG A 117 52.87 -31.69 -5.80
CA ARG A 117 51.79 -31.17 -4.97
C ARG A 117 50.50 -31.84 -5.40
N SER A 118 50.16 -32.86 -4.62
CA SER A 118 48.81 -33.39 -4.52
C SER A 118 47.87 -32.22 -4.25
N THR A 119 46.99 -31.92 -5.20
CA THR A 119 45.74 -31.23 -4.89
C THR A 119 45.00 -32.13 -3.91
N PRO A 120 44.61 -31.67 -2.71
CA PRO A 120 43.62 -32.42 -1.98
C PRO A 120 42.38 -32.42 -2.86
N ASP A 121 41.87 -33.61 -3.14
CA ASP A 121 40.49 -33.79 -3.57
C ASP A 121 39.66 -32.97 -2.59
N GLN A 122 39.18 -31.83 -3.06
CA GLN A 122 38.26 -31.02 -2.30
C GLN A 122 36.99 -31.83 -2.28
N GLU A 123 36.85 -32.66 -1.24
CA GLU A 123 35.59 -33.30 -0.87
C GLU A 123 34.54 -32.20 -0.99
N ARG A 124 33.75 -32.28 -2.06
CA ARG A 124 32.65 -31.37 -2.33
C ARG A 124 31.65 -31.65 -1.24
N ASP A 125 31.82 -30.96 -0.13
CA ASP A 125 30.94 -31.04 1.01
C ASP A 125 29.54 -30.66 0.51
N PRO A 126 28.62 -31.63 0.35
CA PRO A 126 27.35 -31.41 -0.34
C PRO A 126 26.44 -30.47 0.48
N LEU A 127 26.89 -30.09 1.68
CA LEU A 127 26.25 -29.14 2.57
C LEU A 127 25.96 -27.79 1.90
N TRP A 128 26.87 -27.25 1.08
CA TRP A 128 26.59 -25.98 0.40
C TRP A 128 25.45 -26.11 -0.62
N PHE A 129 25.36 -27.25 -1.30
CA PHE A 129 24.25 -27.55 -2.22
C PHE A 129 22.91 -27.72 -1.46
N TRP A 130 22.92 -28.43 -0.33
CA TRP A 130 21.73 -28.57 0.52
C TRP A 130 21.29 -27.25 1.16
N LEU A 131 22.24 -26.40 1.55
CA LEU A 131 21.95 -25.07 2.09
C LEU A 131 21.36 -24.16 1.01
N ALA A 132 21.95 -24.16 -0.19
CA ALA A 132 21.40 -23.45 -1.34
C ALA A 132 20.00 -23.96 -1.73
N LEU A 133 19.77 -25.28 -1.65
CA LEU A 133 18.46 -25.88 -1.91
C LEU A 133 17.42 -25.47 -0.86
N LEU A 134 17.80 -25.42 0.42
CA LEU A 134 16.92 -24.99 1.51
C LEU A 134 16.53 -23.51 1.35
N PHE A 135 17.50 -22.64 1.07
CA PHE A 135 17.26 -21.23 0.80
C PHE A 135 16.43 -21.04 -0.48
N GLY A 136 16.70 -21.81 -1.53
CA GLY A 136 15.93 -21.80 -2.77
C GLY A 136 14.48 -22.23 -2.55
N ALA A 137 14.24 -23.32 -1.80
CA ALA A 137 12.92 -23.78 -1.44
C ALA A 137 12.16 -22.77 -0.54
N GLY A 138 12.87 -22.13 0.40
CA GLY A 138 12.32 -21.06 1.23
C GLY A 138 11.92 -19.83 0.41
N TRP A 139 12.74 -19.43 -0.55
CA TRP A 139 12.41 -18.36 -1.50
C TRP A 139 11.23 -18.74 -2.40
N LEU A 140 11.17 -19.99 -2.85
CA LEU A 140 10.04 -20.48 -3.65
C LEU A 140 8.75 -20.43 -2.84
N LEU A 141 8.77 -20.92 -1.59
CA LEU A 141 7.62 -20.92 -0.69
C LEU A 141 7.14 -19.50 -0.36
N THR A 142 8.06 -18.58 -0.08
CA THR A 142 7.73 -17.17 0.17
C THR A 142 7.19 -16.50 -1.08
N ALA A 143 7.78 -16.72 -2.25
CA ALA A 143 7.25 -16.23 -3.52
C ALA A 143 5.88 -16.83 -3.84
N LEU A 144 5.64 -18.11 -3.56
CA LEU A 144 4.36 -18.78 -3.78
C LEU A 144 3.29 -18.26 -2.82
N ALA A 145 3.61 -18.09 -1.55
CA ALA A 145 2.74 -17.49 -0.55
C ALA A 145 2.41 -16.05 -0.92
N TRP A 146 3.41 -15.27 -1.34
CA TRP A 146 3.21 -13.89 -1.76
C TRP A 146 2.41 -13.80 -3.05
N TRP A 147 2.62 -14.72 -4.01
CA TRP A 147 1.85 -14.82 -5.24
C TRP A 147 0.39 -15.22 -4.97
N TRP A 148 0.15 -16.15 -4.04
CA TRP A 148 -1.21 -16.55 -3.63
C TRP A 148 -1.92 -15.42 -2.88
N GLN A 149 -1.21 -14.70 -2.01
CA GLN A 149 -1.72 -13.53 -1.32
C GLN A 149 -2.01 -12.40 -2.31
N PHE A 150 -1.10 -12.16 -3.27
CA PHE A 150 -1.33 -11.23 -4.38
C PHE A 150 -2.44 -11.70 -5.32
N ARG A 151 -2.69 -12.99 -5.52
CA ARG A 151 -3.87 -13.50 -6.27
C ARG A 151 -5.17 -13.38 -5.47
N ARG A 152 -5.10 -13.42 -4.14
CA ARG A 152 -6.27 -13.18 -3.28
C ARG A 152 -6.62 -11.69 -3.22
N LEU A 153 -5.60 -10.82 -3.21
CA LEU A 153 -5.73 -9.36 -3.29
C LEU A 153 -6.05 -8.89 -4.73
N ARG A 154 -5.47 -9.56 -5.74
CA ARG A 154 -5.80 -9.46 -7.16
C ARG A 154 -6.70 -10.63 -7.54
N ARG A 155 -7.81 -10.81 -6.83
CA ARG A 155 -8.95 -11.47 -7.48
C ARG A 155 -9.14 -10.69 -8.78
N PRO A 156 -9.13 -11.35 -9.95
CA PRO A 156 -9.45 -10.67 -11.19
C PRO A 156 -10.81 -10.04 -10.93
N GLN A 157 -10.82 -8.71 -10.84
CA GLN A 157 -12.03 -7.97 -11.11
C GLN A 157 -12.43 -8.51 -12.48
N PRO A 158 -13.61 -9.16 -12.60
CA PRO A 158 -14.01 -9.71 -13.88
C PRO A 158 -13.82 -8.58 -14.88
N ALA A 159 -13.02 -8.87 -15.93
CA ALA A 159 -12.73 -7.93 -16.98
C ALA A 159 -14.04 -7.22 -17.30
N VAL A 160 -14.01 -5.90 -17.25
CA VAL A 160 -15.18 -5.03 -17.39
C VAL A 160 -15.89 -5.44 -18.66
N SER A 161 -16.86 -6.35 -18.52
CA SER A 161 -17.96 -6.45 -19.44
C SER A 161 -18.64 -5.11 -19.26
N THR A 162 -18.62 -4.33 -20.33
CA THR A 162 -19.41 -3.13 -20.52
C THR A 162 -20.89 -3.52 -20.46
N GLU A 163 -21.36 -3.93 -19.30
CA GLU A 163 -22.77 -4.14 -18.98
C GLU A 163 -23.09 -3.21 -17.82
N SER A 164 -23.25 -1.95 -18.22
CA SER A 164 -24.26 -1.05 -17.70
C SER A 164 -24.07 -0.64 -16.23
N THR A 165 -24.56 0.56 -15.93
CA THR A 165 -25.08 0.94 -14.62
C THR A 165 -26.15 -0.06 -14.17
N ALA A 166 -25.74 -1.28 -13.84
CA ALA A 166 -26.61 -2.28 -13.25
C ALA A 166 -26.78 -1.86 -11.79
N SER A 167 -27.83 -1.06 -11.58
CA SER A 167 -28.38 -0.66 -10.29
C SER A 167 -28.03 -1.66 -9.20
N VAL A 168 -27.35 -1.17 -8.17
CA VAL A 168 -27.11 -1.90 -6.92
C VAL A 168 -28.48 -2.44 -6.47
N THR A 169 -28.75 -3.73 -6.71
CA THR A 169 -30.05 -4.34 -6.44
C THR A 169 -29.96 -5.13 -5.15
N GLU A 170 -30.90 -4.94 -4.24
CA GLU A 170 -31.01 -5.69 -2.97
C GLU A 170 -30.66 -7.19 -3.05
N PRO A 171 -31.21 -8.00 -3.98
CA PRO A 171 -30.90 -9.42 -4.08
C PRO A 171 -29.43 -9.71 -4.40
N ARG A 172 -28.71 -8.81 -5.09
CA ARG A 172 -27.28 -8.98 -5.35
C ARG A 172 -26.46 -8.80 -4.08
N LEU A 173 -26.85 -7.89 -3.19
CA LEU A 173 -26.15 -7.67 -1.93
C LEU A 173 -26.42 -8.81 -0.95
N ILE A 174 -27.65 -9.30 -0.91
CA ILE A 174 -28.03 -10.48 -0.11
C ILE A 174 -27.22 -11.71 -0.57
N LYS A 175 -27.14 -11.98 -1.87
CA LYS A 175 -26.30 -13.06 -2.43
C LYS A 175 -24.81 -12.87 -2.15
N ALA A 176 -24.32 -11.62 -2.16
CA ALA A 176 -22.93 -11.32 -1.84
C ALA A 176 -22.62 -11.63 -0.37
N LEU A 177 -23.54 -11.32 0.54
CA LEU A 177 -23.44 -11.66 1.96
C LEU A 177 -23.48 -13.18 2.17
N GLU A 178 -24.41 -13.89 1.54
CA GLU A 178 -24.49 -15.36 1.58
C GLU A 178 -23.17 -16.01 1.17
N LYS A 179 -22.61 -15.59 0.04
CA LYS A 179 -21.34 -16.11 -0.47
C LYS A 179 -20.19 -15.84 0.50
N ALA A 180 -20.13 -14.66 1.10
CA ALA A 180 -19.09 -14.32 2.07
C ALA A 180 -19.20 -15.14 3.36
N CYS A 181 -20.43 -15.36 3.84
CA CYS A 181 -20.72 -16.20 4.99
C CYS A 181 -20.36 -17.68 4.73
N MET A 182 -20.70 -18.22 3.56
CA MET A 182 -20.33 -19.60 3.19
C MET A 182 -18.83 -19.79 2.99
N ALA A 183 -18.12 -18.74 2.57
CA ALA A 183 -16.67 -18.75 2.44
C ALA A 183 -15.93 -18.54 3.77
N ASN A 184 -16.65 -18.34 4.89
CA ASN A 184 -16.08 -17.95 6.19
C ASN A 184 -15.12 -16.74 6.07
N ASP A 185 -15.44 -15.80 5.17
CA ASP A 185 -14.64 -14.60 4.94
C ASP A 185 -15.24 -13.42 5.72
N ALA A 186 -14.71 -13.19 6.92
CA ALA A 186 -15.21 -12.17 7.85
C ALA A 186 -15.16 -10.75 7.25
N ASP A 187 -14.07 -10.39 6.55
CA ASP A 187 -13.92 -9.07 5.95
C ASP A 187 -14.93 -8.87 4.81
N ALA A 188 -15.12 -9.89 3.96
CA ALA A 188 -16.10 -9.84 2.90
C ALA A 188 -17.54 -9.78 3.45
N ALA A 189 -17.84 -10.52 4.52
CA ALA A 189 -19.16 -10.54 5.14
C ALA A 189 -19.50 -9.18 5.77
N ARG A 190 -18.54 -8.56 6.45
CA ARG A 190 -18.67 -7.21 7.02
C ARG A 190 -19.00 -6.17 5.96
N LYS A 191 -18.22 -6.13 4.87
CA LYS A 191 -18.43 -5.19 3.76
C LYS A 191 -19.78 -5.41 3.05
N ALA A 192 -20.19 -6.67 2.86
CA ALA A 192 -21.46 -6.99 2.25
C ALA A 192 -22.65 -6.51 3.11
N LEU A 193 -22.55 -6.71 4.44
CA LEU A 193 -23.56 -6.28 5.40
C LEU A 193 -23.69 -4.75 5.45
N GLU A 194 -22.57 -4.01 5.51
CA GLU A 194 -22.58 -2.54 5.49
C GLU A 194 -23.20 -1.97 4.22
N ARG A 195 -22.87 -2.55 3.06
CA ARG A 195 -23.47 -2.13 1.78
C ARG A 195 -24.98 -2.39 1.75
N TRP A 196 -25.42 -3.52 2.30
CA TRP A 196 -26.85 -3.84 2.36
C TRP A 196 -27.58 -2.85 3.28
N VAL A 197 -27.00 -2.51 4.43
CA VAL A 197 -27.56 -1.48 5.32
C VAL A 197 -27.57 -0.10 4.69
N ALA A 198 -26.49 0.31 4.01
CA ALA A 198 -26.45 1.59 3.30
C ALA A 198 -27.49 1.65 2.17
N PHE A 199 -27.74 0.53 1.49
CA PHE A 199 -28.79 0.42 0.48
C PHE A 199 -30.20 0.52 1.09
N ARG A 200 -30.43 -0.14 2.23
CA ARG A 200 -31.74 -0.19 2.90
C ARG A 200 -32.08 1.09 3.67
N TRP A 201 -31.07 1.74 4.24
CA TRP A 201 -31.20 2.95 5.05
C TRP A 201 -30.09 3.98 4.76
N PRO A 202 -30.31 4.84 3.74
CA PRO A 202 -29.33 5.86 3.36
C PRO A 202 -29.08 6.91 4.45
N GLN A 203 -30.08 7.13 5.32
CA GLN A 203 -30.08 8.19 6.35
C GLN A 203 -29.34 7.78 7.65
N SER A 204 -28.99 6.50 7.82
CA SER A 204 -28.37 5.97 9.05
C SER A 204 -27.49 4.76 8.73
N SER A 205 -26.48 4.95 7.88
CA SER A 205 -25.55 3.90 7.44
C SER A 205 -24.39 3.64 8.41
N THR A 206 -24.43 4.24 9.60
CA THR A 206 -23.39 4.07 10.62
C THR A 206 -23.46 2.70 11.28
N VAL A 207 -22.30 2.23 11.75
CA VAL A 207 -22.13 0.93 12.40
C VAL A 207 -23.00 0.80 13.67
N ASP A 208 -23.21 1.89 14.38
CA ASP A 208 -24.08 1.92 15.57
C ASP A 208 -25.56 1.66 15.21
N ALA A 209 -26.00 2.10 14.02
CA ALA A 209 -27.35 1.84 13.54
C ALA A 209 -27.56 0.36 13.19
N LEU A 210 -26.48 -0.35 12.81
CA LEU A 210 -26.49 -1.79 12.59
C LEU A 210 -26.77 -2.53 13.90
N GLU A 211 -26.02 -2.23 14.97
CA GLU A 211 -26.25 -2.87 16.28
C GLU A 211 -27.60 -2.50 16.87
N ALA A 212 -28.03 -1.24 16.77
CA ALA A 212 -29.32 -0.81 17.31
C ALA A 212 -30.52 -1.53 16.66
N ARG A 213 -30.43 -1.90 15.37
CA ARG A 213 -31.55 -2.50 14.62
C ARG A 213 -31.44 -4.00 14.44
N LEU A 214 -30.25 -4.49 14.14
CA LEU A 214 -29.98 -5.90 13.91
C LEU A 214 -29.45 -6.60 15.16
N GLY A 215 -29.04 -5.88 16.21
CA GLY A 215 -28.51 -6.46 17.44
C GLY A 215 -29.50 -7.35 18.20
N GLY A 216 -30.81 -7.10 18.06
CA GLY A 216 -31.83 -7.98 18.63
C GLY A 216 -31.98 -9.33 17.92
N ILE A 217 -31.46 -9.48 16.70
CA ILE A 217 -31.71 -10.64 15.83
C ILE A 217 -30.42 -11.38 15.45
N ILE A 218 -29.35 -10.64 15.16
CA ILE A 218 -28.01 -11.17 14.82
C ILE A 218 -26.92 -10.60 15.74
N GLY A 219 -27.27 -10.03 16.88
CA GLY A 219 -26.31 -9.40 17.80
C GLY A 219 -25.16 -10.30 18.28
N PRO A 220 -25.39 -11.56 18.69
CA PRO A 220 -24.28 -12.43 19.09
C PRO A 220 -23.34 -12.73 17.92
N GLU A 221 -23.88 -12.96 16.73
CA GLU A 221 -23.12 -13.29 15.51
C GLU A 221 -22.37 -12.06 14.98
N LEU A 222 -22.96 -10.87 15.08
CA LEU A 222 -22.33 -9.62 14.71
C LEU A 222 -21.17 -9.27 15.65
N ARG A 223 -21.33 -9.51 16.97
CA ARG A 223 -20.24 -9.37 17.93
C ARG A 223 -19.12 -10.36 17.67
N GLU A 224 -19.45 -11.60 17.31
CA GLU A 224 -18.44 -12.60 16.95
C GLU A 224 -17.71 -12.26 15.65
N LEU A 225 -18.42 -11.73 14.65
CA LEU A 225 -17.81 -11.17 13.45
C LEU A 225 -16.84 -10.02 13.80
N ASN A 226 -17.29 -9.05 14.59
CA ASN A 226 -16.44 -7.92 15.00
C ASN A 226 -15.24 -8.39 15.83
N ARG A 227 -15.43 -9.35 16.74
CA ARG A 227 -14.33 -9.96 17.49
C ARG A 227 -13.31 -10.59 16.55
N SER A 228 -13.74 -11.33 15.52
CA SER A 228 -12.83 -11.95 14.56
C SER A 228 -12.01 -10.94 13.75
N LEU A 229 -12.52 -9.73 13.56
CA LEU A 229 -11.90 -8.68 12.75
C LEU A 229 -10.99 -7.73 13.55
N TYR A 230 -11.35 -7.46 14.80
CA TYR A 230 -10.72 -6.41 15.60
C TYR A 230 -10.02 -6.92 16.85
N ALA A 231 -10.29 -8.14 17.32
CA ALA A 231 -9.57 -8.72 18.44
C ALA A 231 -8.23 -9.32 17.98
N PRO A 232 -7.17 -9.25 18.80
CA PRO A 232 -5.88 -9.90 18.51
C PRO A 232 -5.94 -11.43 18.54
N SER A 233 -7.11 -12.03 18.80
CA SER A 233 -7.34 -13.46 18.77
C SER A 233 -7.48 -13.96 17.33
N GLY A 234 -6.63 -14.91 16.92
CA GLY A 234 -6.75 -15.65 15.65
C GLY A 234 -7.93 -16.63 15.60
N ALA A 235 -9.08 -16.23 16.14
CA ALA A 235 -10.29 -17.04 16.14
C ALA A 235 -10.79 -17.25 14.71
N ILE A 236 -11.06 -18.51 14.36
CA ILE A 236 -11.64 -18.87 13.06
C ILE A 236 -13.11 -18.44 13.07
N TRP A 237 -13.43 -17.43 12.29
CA TRP A 237 -14.80 -16.97 12.12
C TRP A 237 -15.64 -17.97 11.34
N GLN A 238 -16.87 -18.21 11.80
CA GLN A 238 -17.85 -19.06 11.11
C GLN A 238 -19.00 -18.20 10.63
N GLY A 239 -19.23 -18.15 9.32
CA GLY A 239 -20.25 -17.29 8.72
C GLY A 239 -21.66 -17.88 8.69
N LEU A 240 -21.79 -19.19 8.90
CA LEU A 240 -23.09 -19.88 8.82
C LEU A 240 -24.12 -19.36 9.85
N PRO A 241 -23.78 -19.16 11.14
CA PRO A 241 -24.72 -18.61 12.11
C PRO A 241 -25.21 -17.20 11.74
N LEU A 242 -24.31 -16.34 11.26
CA LEU A 242 -24.64 -14.98 10.82
C LEU A 242 -25.65 -15.02 9.66
N TRP A 243 -25.43 -15.90 8.67
CA TRP A 243 -26.34 -16.03 7.54
C TRP A 243 -27.72 -16.54 7.96
N GLN A 244 -27.79 -17.52 8.86
CA GLN A 244 -29.07 -18.03 9.36
C GLN A 244 -29.87 -16.94 10.09
N GLY A 245 -29.22 -16.18 10.97
CA GLY A 245 -29.86 -15.06 11.66
C GLY A 245 -30.33 -13.97 10.69
N PHE A 246 -29.51 -13.65 9.68
CA PHE A 246 -29.88 -12.69 8.65
C PHE A 246 -31.04 -13.17 7.77
N LYS A 247 -31.09 -14.46 7.42
CA LYS A 247 -32.21 -15.04 6.66
C LYS A 247 -33.52 -14.95 7.44
N ARG A 248 -33.50 -15.26 8.75
CA ARG A 248 -34.68 -15.11 9.62
C ARG A 248 -35.19 -13.67 9.68
N TYR A 249 -34.28 -12.70 9.64
CA TYR A 249 -34.65 -11.29 9.53
C TYR A 249 -35.42 -10.99 8.23
N LEU A 250 -34.87 -11.42 7.08
CA LEU A 250 -35.50 -11.21 5.76
C LEU A 250 -36.87 -11.88 5.65
N ASP A 251 -36.99 -13.11 6.15
CA ASP A 251 -38.26 -13.85 6.16
C ASP A 251 -39.32 -13.13 7.02
N GLY A 252 -38.91 -12.60 8.18
CA GLY A 252 -39.77 -11.81 9.06
C GLY A 252 -40.21 -10.47 8.47
N GLU A 253 -39.35 -9.80 7.70
CA GLU A 253 -39.75 -8.58 6.97
C GLU A 253 -40.74 -8.87 5.85
N SER A 254 -40.52 -9.95 5.10
CA SER A 254 -41.39 -10.36 4.00
C SER A 254 -42.81 -10.69 4.51
N ALA A 255 -42.91 -11.33 5.67
CA ALA A 255 -44.18 -11.60 6.33
C ALA A 255 -44.92 -10.31 6.77
N ARG A 256 -44.19 -9.31 7.28
CA ARG A 256 -44.77 -8.01 7.67
C ARG A 256 -45.24 -7.18 6.47
N HIS A 257 -44.56 -7.32 5.33
CA HIS A 257 -44.95 -6.63 4.10
C HIS A 257 -46.22 -7.23 3.48
N ASN A 258 -46.39 -8.56 3.56
CA ASN A 258 -47.54 -9.25 2.98
C ASN A 258 -48.81 -9.18 3.86
N GLY A 259 -48.67 -8.96 5.18
CA GLY A 259 -49.79 -8.88 6.12
C GLY A 259 -50.52 -7.52 6.20
N ARG A 260 -50.31 -6.59 5.27
CA ARG A 260 -50.91 -5.24 5.30
C ARG A 260 -52.00 -5.01 4.24
N VAL A 261 -52.58 -6.07 3.69
CA VAL A 261 -53.73 -6.02 2.78
C VAL A 261 -54.96 -6.56 3.50
N ASP A 262 -55.49 -5.76 4.42
CA ASP A 262 -56.92 -5.74 4.76
C ASP A 262 -57.27 -4.27 5.06
N PRO A 263 -57.98 -3.57 4.16
CA PRO A 263 -58.47 -2.24 4.47
C PRO A 263 -59.59 -2.34 5.52
N PRO A 264 -59.67 -1.42 6.50
CA PRO A 264 -60.87 -1.29 7.33
C PRO A 264 -62.01 -0.78 6.44
N GLU A 265 -62.86 -1.69 5.99
CA GLU A 265 -64.12 -1.36 5.34
C GLU A 265 -65.11 -0.84 6.40
N ALA A 266 -65.90 0.16 6.00
CA ALA A 266 -66.97 0.86 6.74
C ALA A 266 -66.57 2.12 7.54
N LEU A 267 -66.27 3.21 6.81
CA LEU A 267 -66.66 4.55 7.24
C LEU A 267 -68.16 4.72 6.94
N GLU A 268 -69.01 4.80 7.96
CA GLU A 268 -70.41 5.23 7.82
C GLU A 268 -70.46 6.73 7.44
N PRO A 269 -71.11 7.11 6.32
CA PRO A 269 -71.32 8.52 6.00
C PRO A 269 -72.54 9.07 6.75
N LEU A 270 -72.27 9.86 7.78
CA LEU A 270 -73.27 10.61 8.56
C LEU A 270 -73.64 11.89 7.80
N HIS A 271 -74.49 11.78 6.78
CA HIS A 271 -75.14 12.95 6.18
C HIS A 271 -76.42 13.28 6.95
N ARG A 272 -76.35 14.29 7.81
CA ARG A 272 -77.48 15.12 8.22
C ARG A 272 -77.91 15.98 7.04
N LEU A 273 -79.21 16.03 6.77
CA LEU A 273 -79.99 17.23 6.42
C LEU A 273 -81.45 16.97 6.78
#